data_AF-A0A954BTB9-F1
#
_entry.id   AF-A0A954BTB9-F1
#
_cell.length_a   1.000
_cell.length_b   1.000
_cell.length_c   1.000
_cell.angle_alpha   90.00
_cell.angle_beta   90.00
_cell.angle_gamma   90.00
#
_symmetry.space_group_name_H-M   'P 1'
#
loop_
_entity.id
_entity.type
_entity.pdbx_description
1 polymer ?
#
loop_
_entity_poly.entity_id
_entity_poly.type
_entity_poly.pdbx_seq_one_letter_code
_entity_poly.pdbx_strand_id
1 'polypeptide(L)'
;MRPFILSLAVLGLLLASQPSRVEARRSHKNDPQVLPKPEWENCFWVTVQRTKKLAYDNWEGEYADIVDHLGRGGIYVRLNYDGVNLSNEFLAEHGLYRSYAWNNPLDDQNVAYRSTDRRARQWNQNSEIVDEETKKSGGNPADSDLTPSGYFKEGWDGMLDYVRRCAKDYVTRRERDRFRVFAGPNEYQYLFFGGDKWYADYGPFAQAEFRDWLAWRGEFAEGGRFAGKGRPGGEDFADDPSPDRAKGGNRSFNATYGTRFTTWELMYWDLDRYPEPLSRDATGMPGEGETGYIAGGFDAPRAPGQPMWNAFQCNLEESPGYRQWRIADALNEMLRVAVEECGVPREEVWTRQHGVRDTGAAVNRSATTLAPWMNVTPYNNIGWNLYGVPRDAKVWANIKRLADESKCDWGSYEFHPSPYDLNKLSQAEYLQALRLFHQYGARYVRCVTWLGNNTGESRHGMAPGTMRIKDTPFEPAIKQFLTEVPDLPWGSDPDARWLVPAPHGLTWDPDTEVVHWSDKMWEGEPFTYPQWAPFDYYQLATCDSIDEDGDPKGIKRIAKIKRDEECSAEVKAGKLKGLLIVRGVCEGRLEGPWSAPLQVN
;
A
#
# COMPACT_ATOMS: atom_id res chain seq x y z
N MET A 1 2.52 -18.19 -46.57
CA MET A 1 2.69 -16.96 -45.76
C MET A 1 1.35 -16.23 -45.67
N ARG A 2 0.58 -16.52 -44.63
CA ARG A 2 -0.65 -15.84 -44.14
C ARG A 2 -1.31 -16.82 -43.15
N PRO A 3 -0.88 -16.80 -41.87
CA PRO A 3 -1.87 -16.68 -40.80
C PRO A 3 -1.38 -15.87 -39.57
N PHE A 4 -0.45 -14.91 -39.73
CA PHE A 4 0.10 -14.15 -38.59
C PHE A 4 -0.53 -12.77 -38.34
N ILE A 5 -1.42 -12.31 -39.21
CA ILE A 5 -1.97 -10.93 -39.15
C ILE A 5 -3.29 -10.84 -38.34
N LEU A 6 -4.00 -11.96 -38.10
CA LEU A 6 -5.26 -11.92 -37.36
C LEU A 6 -5.11 -11.90 -35.82
N SER A 7 -4.00 -12.37 -35.25
CA SER A 7 -3.83 -12.42 -33.78
C SER A 7 -3.43 -11.08 -33.15
N LEU A 8 -2.81 -10.18 -33.93
CA LEU A 8 -2.42 -8.83 -33.45
C LEU A 8 -3.60 -7.84 -33.45
N ALA A 9 -4.60 -8.04 -34.31
CA ALA A 9 -5.78 -7.18 -34.37
C ALA A 9 -6.76 -7.41 -33.20
N VAL A 10 -6.80 -8.63 -32.65
CA VAL A 10 -7.69 -8.97 -31.51
C VAL A 10 -7.11 -8.52 -30.17
N LEU A 11 -5.78 -8.47 -30.01
CA LEU A 11 -5.16 -7.87 -28.81
C LEU A 11 -5.20 -6.33 -28.83
N GLY A 12 -5.14 -5.71 -30.01
CA GLY A 12 -5.22 -4.25 -30.16
C GLY A 12 -6.61 -3.66 -29.88
N LEU A 13 -7.68 -4.44 -30.06
CA LEU A 13 -9.07 -4.03 -29.83
C LEU A 13 -9.58 -4.27 -28.40
N LEU A 14 -8.88 -5.09 -27.60
CA LEU A 14 -9.16 -5.26 -26.16
C LEU A 14 -8.42 -4.23 -25.28
N LEU A 15 -7.41 -3.54 -25.82
CA LEU A 15 -6.65 -2.49 -25.13
C LEU A 15 -7.08 -1.05 -25.51
N ALA A 16 -8.01 -0.91 -26.46
CA ALA A 16 -8.56 0.39 -26.86
C ALA A 16 -10.03 0.50 -26.42
N SER A 17 -10.31 1.50 -25.57
CA SER A 17 -11.64 2.03 -25.18
C SER A 17 -12.38 1.41 -23.99
N GLN A 18 -11.68 1.05 -22.91
CA GLN A 18 -12.26 1.35 -21.59
C GLN A 18 -11.86 2.80 -21.27
N PRO A 19 -12.78 3.79 -21.28
CA PRO A 19 -12.46 5.10 -20.73
C PRO A 19 -11.94 4.87 -19.32
N SER A 20 -10.90 5.62 -18.92
CA SER A 20 -10.47 5.59 -17.53
C SER A 20 -11.72 5.82 -16.66
N ARG A 21 -11.89 5.14 -15.52
CA ARG A 21 -13.06 5.40 -14.65
C ARG A 21 -13.17 6.89 -14.27
N VAL A 22 -12.08 7.65 -14.35
CA VAL A 22 -12.02 9.12 -14.25
C VAL A 22 -12.80 9.82 -15.39
N GLU A 23 -12.74 9.32 -16.62
CA GLU A 23 -13.56 9.79 -17.76
C GLU A 23 -15.01 9.31 -17.69
N ALA A 24 -15.26 8.07 -17.23
CA ALA A 24 -16.63 7.60 -16.98
C ALA A 24 -17.31 8.37 -15.83
N ARG A 25 -16.55 8.83 -14.83
CA ARG A 25 -17.02 9.73 -13.77
C ARG A 25 -17.38 11.13 -14.28
N ARG A 26 -16.87 11.55 -15.45
CA ARG A 26 -17.22 12.86 -16.06
C ARG A 26 -18.53 12.83 -16.86
N SER A 27 -19.03 11.68 -17.31
CA SER A 27 -20.22 11.61 -18.18
C SER A 27 -21.57 11.58 -17.45
N HIS A 28 -21.60 11.42 -16.12
CA HIS A 28 -22.82 11.48 -15.29
C HIS A 28 -23.01 12.83 -14.56
N LYS A 29 -22.34 13.89 -15.01
CA LYS A 29 -22.08 15.12 -14.25
C LYS A 29 -23.28 15.89 -13.69
N ASN A 30 -24.53 15.52 -13.98
CA ASN A 30 -25.70 16.32 -13.60
C ASN A 30 -26.82 15.57 -12.87
N ASP A 31 -26.82 14.24 -12.80
CA ASP A 31 -27.88 13.51 -12.10
C ASP A 31 -27.47 13.29 -10.63
N PRO A 32 -28.28 13.76 -9.66
CA PRO A 32 -28.00 13.53 -8.26
C PRO A 32 -27.91 12.04 -7.95
N GLN A 33 -26.88 11.63 -7.22
CA GLN A 33 -26.71 10.24 -6.78
C GLN A 33 -27.09 10.09 -5.31
N VAL A 34 -27.62 8.94 -4.91
CA VAL A 34 -27.83 8.64 -3.49
C VAL A 34 -26.48 8.55 -2.81
N LEU A 35 -26.35 9.24 -1.68
CA LEU A 35 -25.15 9.24 -0.87
C LEU A 35 -24.82 7.77 -0.47
N PRO A 36 -23.66 7.23 -0.89
CA PRO A 36 -23.34 5.83 -0.68
C PRO A 36 -22.98 5.55 0.78
N LYS A 37 -23.20 4.34 1.27
CA LYS A 37 -22.71 3.93 2.60
C LYS A 37 -21.18 4.20 2.70
N PRO A 38 -20.66 4.72 3.84
CA PRO A 38 -19.23 5.00 4.03
C PRO A 38 -18.45 3.71 4.18
N GLU A 39 -18.05 3.17 3.03
CA GLU A 39 -17.26 1.97 2.89
C GLU A 39 -15.79 2.36 2.65
N TRP A 40 -14.90 1.37 2.75
CA TRP A 40 -13.47 1.64 2.64
C TRP A 40 -13.09 2.35 1.34
N GLU A 41 -13.71 1.96 0.22
CA GLU A 41 -13.45 2.46 -1.12
C GLU A 41 -13.86 3.91 -1.36
N ASN A 42 -14.71 4.49 -0.52
CA ASN A 42 -15.22 5.85 -0.67
C ASN A 42 -14.91 6.74 0.54
N CYS A 43 -14.01 6.32 1.43
CA CYS A 43 -13.52 7.13 2.54
C CYS A 43 -12.03 7.51 2.36
N PHE A 44 -11.68 8.70 2.85
CA PHE A 44 -10.31 9.10 3.15
C PHE A 44 -9.97 8.73 4.58
N TRP A 45 -8.87 8.02 4.78
CA TRP A 45 -8.48 7.48 6.08
C TRP A 45 -7.21 8.15 6.57
N VAL A 46 -7.27 8.79 7.74
CA VAL A 46 -6.09 9.26 8.46
C VAL A 46 -5.88 8.33 9.65
N THR A 47 -4.90 7.46 9.54
CA THR A 47 -4.54 6.53 10.62
C THR A 47 -3.52 7.15 11.54
N VAL A 48 -3.76 7.05 12.82
CA VAL A 48 -2.92 7.56 13.89
C VAL A 48 -2.41 6.37 14.70
N GLN A 49 -1.08 6.19 14.75
CA GLN A 49 -0.47 5.10 15.53
C GLN A 49 -0.14 5.52 16.98
N ARG A 50 -0.12 4.53 17.90
CA ARG A 50 0.15 4.69 19.35
C ARG A 50 1.46 5.42 19.66
N THR A 51 1.50 5.91 20.91
CA THR A 51 2.38 6.95 21.39
C THR A 51 3.00 6.67 22.77
N LYS A 52 2.84 5.46 23.35
CA LYS A 52 3.52 5.10 24.61
C LYS A 52 3.67 3.60 24.78
N LYS A 53 4.84 3.13 25.24
CA LYS A 53 5.03 1.77 25.76
C LYS A 53 4.79 1.79 27.27
N LEU A 54 3.54 2.01 27.68
CA LEU A 54 3.11 1.71 29.06
C LEU A 54 2.41 0.36 29.09
N ALA A 55 2.54 -0.31 30.24
CA ALA A 55 2.18 -1.69 30.52
C ALA A 55 0.87 -2.15 29.85
N TYR A 56 0.84 -3.44 29.52
CA TYR A 56 -0.06 -4.12 28.59
C TYR A 56 -1.57 -4.06 28.91
N ASP A 57 -2.04 -3.27 29.88
CA ASP A 57 -3.29 -3.58 30.58
C ASP A 57 -4.47 -2.60 30.33
N ASN A 58 -4.30 -1.47 29.63
CA ASN A 58 -5.43 -0.57 29.31
C ASN A 58 -5.31 0.14 27.95
N TRP A 59 -5.50 -0.61 26.86
CA TRP A 59 -5.28 -0.10 25.51
C TRP A 59 -6.47 0.74 25.05
N GLU A 60 -7.68 0.22 25.24
CA GLU A 60 -8.92 0.85 24.79
C GLU A 60 -9.17 2.21 25.48
N GLY A 61 -8.83 2.35 26.77
CA GLY A 61 -8.97 3.63 27.47
C GLY A 61 -8.08 4.75 26.93
N GLU A 62 -6.87 4.44 26.45
CA GLU A 62 -5.99 5.44 25.82
C GLU A 62 -6.53 5.85 24.44
N TYR A 63 -6.99 4.89 23.64
CA TYR A 63 -7.59 5.21 22.34
C TYR A 63 -8.93 5.94 22.49
N ALA A 64 -9.72 5.63 23.52
CA ALA A 64 -10.92 6.40 23.86
C ALA A 64 -10.58 7.87 24.15
N ASP A 65 -9.54 8.18 24.96
CA ASP A 65 -9.11 9.57 25.19
C ASP A 65 -8.71 10.27 23.88
N ILE A 66 -8.02 9.57 22.97
CA ILE A 66 -7.64 10.17 21.68
C ILE A 66 -8.87 10.38 20.78
N VAL A 67 -9.82 9.44 20.76
CA VAL A 67 -11.08 9.55 20.01
C VAL A 67 -11.92 10.70 20.56
N ASP A 68 -12.06 10.80 21.88
CA ASP A 68 -12.79 11.89 22.54
C ASP A 68 -12.12 13.24 22.26
N HIS A 69 -10.80 13.27 22.17
CA HIS A 69 -10.04 14.50 21.99
C HIS A 69 -9.95 14.97 20.54
N LEU A 70 -9.80 14.07 19.57
CA LEU A 70 -9.70 14.39 18.13
C LEU A 70 -11.03 14.28 17.39
N GLY A 71 -11.99 13.54 17.93
CA GLY A 71 -13.22 13.12 17.25
C GLY A 71 -13.01 11.90 16.36
N ARG A 72 -14.10 11.46 15.72
CA ARG A 72 -14.11 10.32 14.78
C ARG A 72 -13.82 10.73 13.32
N GLY A 73 -13.72 12.03 13.06
CA GLY A 73 -13.76 12.61 11.71
C GLY A 73 -15.19 12.81 11.19
N GLY A 74 -15.31 13.08 9.89
CA GLY A 74 -16.58 13.10 9.17
C GLY A 74 -17.04 11.68 8.78
N ILE A 75 -18.14 11.60 8.04
CA ILE A 75 -18.67 10.35 7.45
C ILE A 75 -17.62 9.71 6.52
N TYR A 76 -16.98 10.51 5.66
CA TYR A 76 -16.03 10.03 4.64
C TYR A 76 -14.58 10.45 4.89
N VAL A 77 -14.31 11.39 5.80
CA VAL A 77 -12.95 11.75 6.21
C VAL A 77 -12.71 11.22 7.61
N ARG A 78 -12.20 9.99 7.71
CA ARG A 78 -12.20 9.20 8.94
C ARG A 78 -10.85 9.22 9.63
N LEU A 79 -10.88 9.37 10.95
CA LEU A 79 -9.73 9.04 11.79
C LEU A 79 -9.75 7.56 12.12
N ASN A 80 -8.63 6.91 11.89
CA ASN A 80 -8.40 5.53 12.27
C ASN A 80 -7.26 5.44 13.27
N TYR A 81 -7.24 4.38 14.07
CA TYR A 81 -6.29 4.24 15.16
C TYR A 81 -5.61 2.87 15.07
N ASP A 82 -4.33 2.87 14.68
CA ASP A 82 -3.58 1.63 14.45
C ASP A 82 -3.15 1.03 15.79
N GLY A 83 -3.82 -0.05 16.20
CA GLY A 83 -3.54 -0.83 17.40
C GLY A 83 -3.89 -2.31 17.17
N VAL A 84 -2.87 -3.18 17.14
CA VAL A 84 -3.04 -4.61 16.86
C VAL A 84 -3.89 -5.37 17.88
N ASN A 85 -4.10 -4.83 19.09
CA ASN A 85 -4.87 -5.51 20.16
C ASN A 85 -6.09 -4.71 20.66
N LEU A 86 -6.70 -3.87 19.83
CA LEU A 86 -8.05 -3.35 20.12
C LEU A 86 -9.10 -4.46 19.94
N SER A 87 -10.10 -4.57 20.80
CA SER A 87 -11.18 -5.56 20.58
C SER A 87 -12.02 -5.22 19.34
N ASN A 88 -12.69 -6.21 18.77
CA ASN A 88 -13.61 -5.95 17.64
C ASN A 88 -14.81 -5.12 18.09
N GLU A 89 -15.23 -5.27 19.35
CA GLU A 89 -16.27 -4.48 20.00
C GLU A 89 -15.88 -3.00 20.04
N PHE A 90 -14.67 -2.67 20.50
CA PHE A 90 -14.16 -1.30 20.50
C PHE A 90 -14.06 -0.72 19.08
N LEU A 91 -13.55 -1.50 18.12
CA LEU A 91 -13.50 -1.07 16.72
C LEU A 91 -14.91 -0.82 16.15
N ALA A 92 -15.91 -1.64 16.50
CA ALA A 92 -17.29 -1.46 16.06
C ALA A 92 -17.91 -0.20 16.69
N GLU A 93 -17.81 -0.05 18.01
CA GLU A 93 -18.36 1.09 18.78
C GLU A 93 -17.87 2.44 18.26
N HIS A 94 -16.59 2.51 17.87
CA HIS A 94 -15.95 3.73 17.41
C HIS A 94 -15.88 3.87 15.88
N GLY A 95 -16.37 2.89 15.11
CA GLY A 95 -16.29 2.94 13.65
C GLY A 95 -14.84 2.88 13.14
N LEU A 96 -13.97 2.10 13.77
CA LEU A 96 -12.55 1.99 13.43
C LEU A 96 -12.27 0.72 12.63
N TYR A 97 -11.14 0.72 11.92
CA TYR A 97 -10.70 -0.37 11.06
C TYR A 97 -9.26 -0.75 11.39
N ARG A 98 -8.91 -2.01 11.18
CA ARG A 98 -7.54 -2.46 11.42
C ARG A 98 -6.76 -2.50 10.11
N SER A 99 -5.51 -2.06 10.11
CA SER A 99 -4.56 -2.37 9.04
C SER A 99 -3.96 -3.75 9.26
N TYR A 100 -3.95 -4.60 8.23
CA TYR A 100 -3.18 -5.83 8.24
C TYR A 100 -1.83 -5.55 7.59
N ALA A 101 -0.82 -5.35 8.43
CA ALA A 101 0.56 -5.35 7.96
C ALA A 101 1.08 -6.78 8.10
N TRP A 102 1.45 -7.43 6.99
CA TRP A 102 2.33 -8.58 7.10
C TRP A 102 3.77 -8.09 7.30
N ASN A 103 4.55 -8.79 8.12
CA ASN A 103 5.98 -8.50 8.25
C ASN A 103 6.71 -8.97 6.99
N ASN A 104 7.90 -8.42 6.74
CA ASN A 104 8.69 -8.63 5.54
C ASN A 104 8.79 -10.15 5.24
N PRO A 105 8.20 -10.67 4.14
CA PRO A 105 8.28 -12.09 3.81
C PRO A 105 9.73 -12.54 3.55
N LEU A 106 10.63 -11.58 3.28
CA LEU A 106 12.06 -11.84 3.28
C LEU A 106 12.61 -12.21 4.65
N ASP A 107 12.00 -11.86 5.78
CA ASP A 107 12.49 -12.29 7.09
C ASP A 107 12.43 -13.82 7.19
N ASP A 108 11.34 -14.42 6.74
CA ASP A 108 11.19 -15.88 6.68
C ASP A 108 12.13 -16.48 5.62
N GLN A 109 12.27 -15.83 4.45
CA GLN A 109 13.26 -16.23 3.45
C GLN A 109 14.69 -16.15 3.99
N ASN A 110 15.01 -15.10 4.74
CA ASN A 110 16.30 -14.82 5.37
C ASN A 110 16.56 -15.82 6.50
N VAL A 111 15.55 -16.19 7.28
CA VAL A 111 15.64 -17.27 8.27
C VAL A 111 15.90 -18.60 7.58
N ALA A 112 15.22 -18.90 6.46
CA ALA A 112 15.50 -20.09 5.65
C ALA A 112 16.94 -20.05 5.10
N TYR A 113 17.33 -18.97 4.40
CA TYR A 113 18.71 -18.70 3.94
C TYR A 113 19.73 -18.91 5.07
N ARG A 114 19.48 -18.40 6.28
CA ARG A 114 20.39 -18.50 7.43
C ARG A 114 20.48 -19.91 8.01
N SER A 115 19.42 -20.69 7.91
CA SER A 115 19.33 -21.99 8.58
C SER A 115 19.80 -23.15 7.70
N THR A 116 19.65 -23.06 6.37
CA THR A 116 19.84 -24.21 5.47
C THR A 116 21.17 -24.25 4.74
N ASP A 117 21.76 -23.11 4.32
CA ASP A 117 22.96 -23.09 3.48
C ASP A 117 24.01 -22.04 3.94
N ARG A 118 25.28 -22.42 4.04
CA ARG A 118 26.37 -21.48 4.37
C ARG A 118 26.63 -20.44 3.27
N ARG A 119 26.39 -20.76 2.01
CA ARG A 119 26.49 -19.80 0.88
C ARG A 119 25.54 -18.62 1.04
N ALA A 120 24.38 -18.87 1.63
CA ALA A 120 23.39 -17.85 1.93
C ALA A 120 23.75 -17.04 3.19
N ARG A 121 24.50 -17.63 4.13
CA ARG A 121 25.04 -16.96 5.32
C ARG A 121 26.30 -16.13 5.07
N GLN A 122 26.86 -16.24 3.87
CA GLN A 122 28.21 -15.87 3.49
C GLN A 122 28.60 -14.44 3.92
N TRP A 123 27.66 -13.49 3.98
CA TRP A 123 27.99 -12.08 4.29
C TRP A 123 27.61 -11.50 5.64
N ASN A 124 26.79 -12.18 6.44
CA ASN A 124 26.47 -11.67 7.77
C ASN A 124 27.61 -11.87 8.79
N GLN A 125 28.55 -12.80 8.54
CA GLN A 125 29.62 -13.13 9.49
C GLN A 125 30.94 -12.41 9.23
N ASN A 126 31.12 -11.75 8.08
CA ASN A 126 32.41 -11.13 7.73
C ASN A 126 32.62 -9.73 8.33
N SER A 127 31.72 -9.22 9.19
CA SER A 127 31.86 -7.91 9.88
C SER A 127 32.05 -6.67 8.99
N GLU A 128 31.99 -6.81 7.67
CA GLU A 128 32.19 -5.70 6.73
C GLU A 128 30.87 -5.08 6.23
N ILE A 129 29.74 -5.82 6.23
CA ILE A 129 28.41 -5.27 5.85
C ILE A 129 27.70 -4.61 7.03
N VAL A 130 27.83 -5.18 8.23
CA VAL A 130 27.35 -4.55 9.47
C VAL A 130 28.60 -4.03 10.16
N ASP A 131 28.97 -2.78 9.85
CA ASP A 131 30.10 -2.20 10.57
C ASP A 131 29.82 -2.20 12.08
N GLU A 132 30.88 -2.11 12.89
CA GLU A 132 30.70 -2.08 14.33
C GLU A 132 29.72 -0.98 14.77
N GLU A 133 29.55 0.09 13.99
CA GLU A 133 28.64 1.21 14.26
C GLU A 133 27.17 0.81 14.04
N THR A 134 26.89 -0.04 13.05
CA THR A 134 25.59 -0.64 12.75
C THR A 134 25.24 -1.68 13.80
N LYS A 135 26.25 -2.46 14.27
CA LYS A 135 26.11 -3.34 15.44
C LYS A 135 25.87 -2.55 16.73
N LYS A 136 26.53 -1.39 16.90
CA LYS A 136 26.41 -0.51 18.09
C LYS A 136 25.12 0.32 18.11
N SER A 137 24.58 0.68 16.96
CA SER A 137 23.35 1.48 16.83
C SER A 137 22.07 0.66 17.01
N GLY A 138 22.18 -0.64 17.29
CA GLY A 138 21.04 -1.53 17.48
C GLY A 138 20.25 -1.80 16.20
N GLY A 139 20.82 -1.49 15.02
CA GLY A 139 20.28 -1.92 13.74
C GLY A 139 20.25 -3.43 13.72
N ASN A 140 19.10 -4.02 13.38
CA ASN A 140 18.97 -5.46 13.37
C ASN A 140 19.84 -5.98 12.20
N PRO A 141 20.86 -6.83 12.43
CA PRO A 141 21.57 -7.51 11.35
C PRO A 141 20.65 -8.46 10.55
N ALA A 142 19.36 -8.56 10.92
CA ALA A 142 18.28 -9.08 10.07
C ALA A 142 18.00 -8.21 8.84
N ASP A 143 18.20 -6.90 8.93
CA ASP A 143 17.80 -5.92 7.90
C ASP A 143 18.83 -5.77 6.76
N SER A 144 19.84 -6.66 6.68
CA SER A 144 20.69 -6.79 5.51
C SER A 144 19.91 -7.52 4.41
N ASP A 145 18.98 -6.79 3.77
CA ASP A 145 18.09 -7.32 2.75
C ASP A 145 18.90 -7.90 1.57
N LEU A 146 18.92 -9.23 1.47
CA LEU A 146 19.46 -9.95 0.33
C LEU A 146 18.58 -9.68 -0.89
N THR A 147 19.18 -9.64 -2.08
CA THR A 147 18.43 -9.59 -3.33
C THR A 147 17.69 -10.92 -3.46
N PRO A 148 16.34 -10.92 -3.58
CA PRO A 148 15.59 -12.15 -3.68
C PRO A 148 16.04 -12.91 -4.93
N SER A 149 16.65 -14.10 -4.79
CA SER A 149 17.06 -14.89 -5.94
C SER A 149 16.11 -16.04 -6.20
N GLY A 150 15.64 -16.18 -7.43
CA GLY A 150 14.83 -17.32 -7.86
C GLY A 150 15.60 -18.64 -7.87
N TYR A 151 16.93 -18.60 -7.88
CA TYR A 151 17.80 -19.78 -7.93
C TYR A 151 17.94 -20.44 -6.54
N PHE A 152 17.60 -19.72 -5.46
CA PHE A 152 17.43 -20.33 -4.14
C PHE A 152 15.98 -20.78 -3.94
N LYS A 153 15.67 -21.95 -4.48
CA LYS A 153 14.31 -22.47 -4.56
C LYS A 153 13.65 -22.61 -3.19
N GLU A 154 14.35 -23.15 -2.19
CA GLU A 154 13.79 -23.40 -0.86
C GLU A 154 13.36 -22.11 -0.16
N GLY A 155 14.17 -21.05 -0.25
CA GLY A 155 13.79 -19.75 0.28
C GLY A 155 12.67 -19.12 -0.53
N TRP A 156 12.72 -19.23 -1.85
CA TRP A 156 11.65 -18.72 -2.72
C TRP A 156 10.30 -19.34 -2.36
N ASP A 157 10.24 -20.67 -2.26
CA ASP A 157 9.04 -21.41 -1.88
C ASP A 157 8.59 -21.05 -0.46
N GLY A 158 9.52 -20.94 0.49
CA GLY A 158 9.23 -20.50 1.86
C GLY A 158 8.63 -19.09 1.95
N MET A 159 9.16 -18.16 1.16
CA MET A 159 8.65 -16.79 1.04
C MET A 159 7.21 -16.79 0.50
N LEU A 160 6.96 -17.52 -0.59
CA LEU A 160 5.61 -17.63 -1.18
C LEU A 160 4.63 -18.34 -0.24
N ASP A 161 5.07 -19.35 0.50
CA ASP A 161 4.23 -20.04 1.48
C ASP A 161 3.86 -19.13 2.66
N TYR A 162 4.78 -18.28 3.13
CA TYR A 162 4.45 -17.25 4.11
C TYR A 162 3.39 -16.27 3.57
N VAL A 163 3.58 -15.79 2.34
CA VAL A 163 2.60 -14.95 1.63
C VAL A 163 1.23 -15.63 1.58
N ARG A 164 1.16 -16.91 1.22
CA ARG A 164 -0.10 -17.67 1.21
C ARG A 164 -0.74 -17.73 2.60
N ARG A 165 0.03 -17.99 3.65
CA ARG A 165 -0.48 -18.07 5.03
C ARG A 165 -1.10 -16.74 5.46
N CYS A 166 -0.37 -15.64 5.29
CA CYS A 166 -0.83 -14.32 5.67
C CYS A 166 -2.00 -13.83 4.81
N ALA A 167 -2.00 -14.08 3.50
CA ALA A 167 -3.11 -13.74 2.62
C ALA A 167 -4.39 -14.50 2.97
N LYS A 168 -4.29 -15.80 3.27
CA LYS A 168 -5.44 -16.59 3.72
C LYS A 168 -5.96 -16.15 5.10
N ASP A 169 -5.07 -15.82 6.02
CA ASP A 169 -5.44 -15.24 7.32
C ASP A 169 -6.18 -13.91 7.12
N TYR A 170 -5.67 -13.02 6.27
CA TYR A 170 -6.33 -11.77 5.92
C TYR A 170 -7.73 -11.99 5.37
N VAL A 171 -7.89 -12.80 4.32
CA VAL A 171 -9.19 -13.04 3.68
C VAL A 171 -10.20 -13.65 4.67
N THR A 172 -9.75 -14.54 5.54
CA THR A 172 -10.59 -15.13 6.59
C THR A 172 -11.07 -14.10 7.61
N ARG A 173 -10.26 -13.08 7.87
CA ARG A 173 -10.46 -12.12 8.96
C ARG A 173 -10.99 -10.76 8.48
N ARG A 174 -10.94 -10.45 7.18
CA ARG A 174 -11.17 -9.10 6.65
C ARG A 174 -12.52 -8.50 7.06
N GLU A 175 -13.61 -9.25 6.91
CA GLU A 175 -14.94 -8.76 7.31
C GLU A 175 -15.13 -8.77 8.82
N ARG A 176 -14.66 -9.81 9.50
CA ARG A 176 -14.86 -9.99 10.96
C ARG A 176 -14.08 -8.98 11.79
N ASP A 177 -12.83 -8.74 11.41
CA ASP A 177 -11.87 -7.93 12.17
C ASP A 177 -11.67 -6.54 11.54
N ARG A 178 -12.55 -6.19 10.57
CA ARG A 178 -12.55 -4.91 9.84
C ARG A 178 -11.17 -4.59 9.25
N PHE A 179 -10.51 -5.58 8.64
CA PHE A 179 -9.29 -5.33 7.86
C PHE A 179 -9.64 -4.88 6.45
N ARG A 180 -9.03 -3.79 6.00
CA ARG A 180 -9.26 -3.23 4.66
C ARG A 180 -7.98 -2.84 3.92
N VAL A 181 -6.84 -3.06 4.56
CA VAL A 181 -5.52 -2.79 3.99
C VAL A 181 -4.68 -4.02 4.18
N PHE A 182 -4.26 -4.61 3.07
CA PHE A 182 -3.27 -5.65 3.01
C PHE A 182 -1.95 -5.04 2.57
N ALA A 183 -1.08 -4.77 3.54
CA ALA A 183 0.28 -4.34 3.21
C ALA A 183 1.00 -5.52 2.58
N GLY A 184 1.31 -5.40 1.30
CA GLY A 184 2.23 -6.23 0.54
C GLY A 184 3.65 -6.10 1.10
N PRO A 185 4.65 -6.73 0.45
CA PRO A 185 5.97 -6.87 1.02
C PRO A 185 6.56 -5.50 1.38
N ASN A 186 6.83 -5.32 2.68
CA ASN A 186 7.23 -4.04 3.23
C ASN A 186 8.76 -3.90 3.16
N GLU A 187 9.22 -2.78 2.60
CA GLU A 187 10.62 -2.34 2.68
C GLU A 187 11.63 -3.23 1.92
N TYR A 188 11.43 -3.46 0.62
CA TYR A 188 12.59 -3.83 -0.19
C TYR A 188 13.51 -2.62 -0.33
N GLN A 189 14.59 -2.60 0.44
CA GLN A 189 15.56 -1.52 0.39
C GLN A 189 16.64 -1.82 -0.65
N TYR A 190 16.86 -0.87 -1.56
CA TYR A 190 18.22 -0.67 -2.05
C TYR A 190 19.01 -0.10 -0.88
N LEU A 191 19.70 -0.94 -0.13
CA LEU A 191 20.66 -0.42 0.83
C LEU A 191 21.80 0.24 0.05
N PHE A 192 21.72 1.56 -0.06
CA PHE A 192 22.83 2.42 -0.43
C PHE A 192 23.30 3.03 0.88
N PHE A 193 24.12 2.31 1.63
CA PHE A 193 24.73 2.88 2.83
C PHE A 193 25.68 4.00 2.36
N GLY A 194 25.29 5.24 2.63
CA GLY A 194 26.12 6.41 2.35
C GLY A 194 27.50 6.26 2.96
N GLY A 195 28.51 6.19 2.10
CA GLY A 195 29.92 5.99 2.42
C GLY A 195 30.59 5.24 1.27
N ASP A 196 31.92 5.24 1.20
CA ASP A 196 32.72 4.50 0.21
C ASP A 196 32.59 2.95 0.35
N LYS A 197 31.49 2.45 0.92
CA LYS A 197 31.24 1.03 1.23
C LYS A 197 30.25 0.46 0.22
N TRP A 198 30.80 -0.13 -0.84
CA TRP A 198 30.12 -0.52 -2.06
C TRP A 198 29.76 -2.01 -2.12
N TYR A 199 28.81 -2.53 -1.34
CA TYR A 199 28.50 -3.96 -1.45
C TYR A 199 27.00 -4.26 -1.48
N ALA A 200 26.52 -4.63 -2.68
CA ALA A 200 25.24 -5.29 -2.90
C ALA A 200 25.36 -6.80 -2.63
N ASP A 201 24.25 -7.52 -2.67
CA ASP A 201 24.19 -8.97 -2.42
C ASP A 201 25.07 -9.79 -3.39
N TYR A 202 26.03 -10.57 -2.88
CA TYR A 202 26.91 -11.46 -3.67
C TYR A 202 26.73 -12.95 -3.34
N GLY A 203 25.58 -13.38 -2.81
CA GLY A 203 25.32 -14.81 -2.65
C GLY A 203 25.42 -15.54 -4.00
N PRO A 204 25.95 -16.79 -4.07
CA PRO A 204 26.15 -17.49 -5.35
C PRO A 204 24.84 -17.71 -6.13
N PHE A 205 23.68 -17.75 -5.45
CA PHE A 205 22.36 -17.77 -6.10
C PHE A 205 22.09 -16.48 -6.89
N ALA A 206 22.24 -15.32 -6.25
CA ALA A 206 22.05 -14.03 -6.91
C ALA A 206 23.10 -13.79 -8.01
N GLN A 207 24.33 -14.29 -7.83
CA GLN A 207 25.38 -14.21 -8.86
C GLN A 207 25.11 -15.11 -10.07
N ALA A 208 24.70 -16.37 -9.85
CA ALA A 208 24.29 -17.28 -10.93
C ALA A 208 23.12 -16.69 -11.71
N GLU A 209 22.10 -16.23 -11.00
CA GLU A 209 20.92 -15.65 -11.64
C GLU A 209 21.26 -14.35 -12.37
N PHE A 210 22.15 -13.51 -11.84
CA PHE A 210 22.63 -12.31 -12.53
C PHE A 210 23.42 -12.64 -13.81
N ARG A 211 24.34 -13.61 -13.74
CA ARG A 211 25.07 -14.13 -14.90
C ARG A 211 24.10 -14.59 -15.99
N ASP A 212 23.13 -15.39 -15.60
CA ASP A 212 22.19 -16.01 -16.51
C ASP A 212 21.17 -15.00 -17.06
N TRP A 213 20.80 -13.99 -16.27
CA TRP A 213 20.01 -12.84 -16.72
C TRP A 213 20.76 -12.01 -17.77
N LEU A 214 22.07 -11.77 -17.56
CA LEU A 214 22.91 -11.02 -18.49
C LEU A 214 23.16 -11.73 -19.82
N ALA A 215 23.11 -13.06 -19.82
CA ALA A 215 23.45 -13.88 -20.97
C ALA A 215 22.26 -14.68 -21.53
N TRP A 216 21.04 -14.50 -21.03
CA TRP A 216 19.86 -15.30 -21.42
C TRP A 216 20.09 -16.82 -21.30
N ARG A 217 20.68 -17.24 -20.18
CA ARG A 217 20.99 -18.65 -19.87
C ARG A 217 20.14 -19.18 -18.73
N GLY A 218 20.33 -20.46 -18.40
CA GLY A 218 19.66 -21.10 -17.27
C GLY A 218 18.14 -20.91 -17.37
N GLU A 219 17.53 -20.39 -16.31
CA GLU A 219 16.09 -20.12 -16.29
C GLU A 219 15.64 -18.99 -17.24
N PHE A 220 16.55 -18.19 -17.82
CA PHE A 220 16.25 -17.14 -18.80
C PHE A 220 16.34 -17.61 -20.25
N ALA A 221 16.87 -18.81 -20.50
CA ALA A 221 16.90 -19.41 -21.82
C ALA A 221 15.49 -19.79 -22.30
N GLU A 222 15.36 -20.13 -23.59
CA GLU A 222 14.08 -20.59 -24.15
C GLU A 222 13.54 -21.80 -23.37
N GLY A 223 12.27 -21.73 -22.95
CA GLY A 223 11.61 -22.76 -22.14
C GLY A 223 11.88 -22.68 -20.64
N GLY A 224 12.78 -21.79 -20.19
CA GLY A 224 13.01 -21.51 -18.76
C GLY A 224 11.89 -20.69 -18.11
N ARG A 225 11.85 -20.66 -16.77
CA ARG A 225 10.84 -19.93 -15.98
C ARG A 225 10.83 -18.43 -16.26
N PHE A 226 11.99 -17.86 -16.57
CA PHE A 226 12.20 -16.45 -16.85
C PHE A 226 12.52 -16.19 -18.33
N ALA A 227 12.13 -17.09 -19.23
CA ALA A 227 12.31 -16.92 -20.67
C ALA A 227 11.80 -15.55 -21.13
N GLY A 228 12.64 -14.81 -21.87
CA GLY A 228 12.32 -13.46 -22.37
C GLY A 228 12.37 -12.33 -21.33
N LYS A 229 12.74 -12.63 -20.07
CA LYS A 229 12.95 -11.63 -19.01
C LYS A 229 14.43 -11.30 -18.76
N GLY A 230 15.34 -11.84 -19.57
CA GLY A 230 16.76 -11.53 -19.51
C GLY A 230 17.04 -10.07 -19.88
N ARG A 231 18.26 -9.60 -19.63
CA ARG A 231 18.66 -8.23 -19.98
C ARG A 231 18.56 -8.01 -21.49
N PRO A 232 17.98 -6.91 -21.99
CA PRO A 232 18.06 -6.59 -23.42
C PRO A 232 19.51 -6.59 -23.94
N GLY A 233 19.77 -7.27 -25.06
CA GLY A 233 21.11 -7.49 -25.61
C GLY A 233 21.89 -8.63 -24.95
N GLY A 234 21.30 -9.34 -23.99
CA GLY A 234 21.90 -10.52 -23.37
C GLY A 234 21.85 -11.76 -24.25
N GLU A 235 20.92 -11.80 -25.21
CA GLU A 235 20.79 -12.84 -26.23
C GLU A 235 22.07 -13.00 -27.08
N ASP A 236 22.85 -11.92 -27.23
CA ASP A 236 24.14 -11.94 -27.94
C ASP A 236 25.18 -12.82 -27.24
N PHE A 237 25.01 -13.08 -25.94
CA PHE A 237 25.92 -13.90 -25.13
C PHE A 237 25.35 -15.29 -24.82
N ALA A 238 24.12 -15.62 -25.23
CA ALA A 238 23.43 -16.87 -24.88
C ALA A 238 24.23 -18.12 -25.27
N ASP A 239 24.86 -18.07 -26.45
CA ASP A 239 25.60 -19.18 -27.00
C ASP A 239 27.13 -19.04 -26.88
N ASP A 240 27.63 -18.01 -26.20
CA ASP A 240 29.07 -17.78 -26.07
C ASP A 240 29.78 -18.96 -25.36
N PRO A 241 30.81 -19.57 -25.94
CA PRO A 241 31.51 -20.66 -25.27
C PRO A 241 32.17 -20.24 -23.95
N SER A 242 32.53 -18.97 -23.81
CA SER A 242 33.13 -18.37 -22.60
C SER A 242 33.00 -16.85 -22.62
N PRO A 243 33.10 -16.13 -21.48
CA PRO A 243 32.96 -14.67 -21.47
C PRO A 243 34.00 -13.90 -22.30
N ASP A 244 35.14 -14.53 -22.61
CA ASP A 244 36.20 -13.97 -23.46
C ASP A 244 35.99 -14.22 -24.96
N ARG A 245 35.06 -15.12 -25.35
CA ARG A 245 34.86 -15.56 -26.74
C ARG A 245 33.42 -15.40 -27.18
N ALA A 246 33.20 -14.47 -28.10
CA ALA A 246 31.90 -14.31 -28.75
C ALA A 246 31.65 -15.40 -29.80
N LYS A 247 30.46 -15.98 -29.82
CA LYS A 247 30.01 -16.80 -30.95
C LYS A 247 29.53 -15.88 -32.09
N GLY A 248 29.90 -16.18 -33.33
CA GLY A 248 29.35 -15.48 -34.50
C GLY A 248 29.93 -14.10 -34.81
N GLY A 249 31.04 -13.68 -34.17
CA GLY A 249 31.77 -12.45 -34.53
C GLY A 249 31.31 -11.17 -33.82
N ASN A 250 30.40 -11.28 -32.85
CA ASN A 250 30.00 -10.18 -31.97
C ASN A 250 31.12 -9.79 -30.99
N ARG A 251 30.91 -8.71 -30.22
CA ARG A 251 31.80 -8.34 -29.10
C ARG A 251 31.60 -9.34 -27.96
N SER A 252 32.68 -9.88 -27.38
CA SER A 252 32.56 -10.80 -26.23
C SER A 252 32.03 -10.10 -24.99
N PHE A 253 31.44 -10.86 -24.07
CA PHE A 253 30.97 -10.35 -22.78
C PHE A 253 32.03 -9.50 -22.06
N ASN A 254 33.26 -10.01 -21.96
CA ASN A 254 34.38 -9.31 -21.34
C ASN A 254 34.69 -7.97 -22.01
N ALA A 255 34.68 -7.96 -23.34
CA ALA A 255 34.87 -6.72 -24.07
C ALA A 255 33.71 -5.76 -23.78
N THR A 256 32.46 -6.21 -23.75
CA THR A 256 31.28 -5.37 -23.49
C THR A 256 31.29 -4.74 -22.10
N TYR A 257 31.64 -5.51 -21.07
CA TYR A 257 31.54 -5.09 -19.68
C TYR A 257 32.87 -4.62 -19.04
N GLY A 258 33.99 -4.78 -19.75
CA GLY A 258 35.32 -4.43 -19.24
C GLY A 258 35.85 -5.43 -18.21
N THR A 259 35.41 -6.69 -18.27
CA THR A 259 35.78 -7.77 -17.35
C THR A 259 36.86 -8.67 -17.93
N ARG A 260 37.30 -9.68 -17.16
CA ARG A 260 38.39 -10.61 -17.55
C ARG A 260 38.10 -12.07 -17.19
N PHE A 261 36.84 -12.48 -17.24
CA PHE A 261 36.44 -13.85 -16.91
C PHE A 261 36.84 -14.83 -18.01
N THR A 262 37.30 -16.02 -17.66
CA THR A 262 37.69 -17.07 -18.61
C THR A 262 36.66 -18.19 -18.70
N THR A 263 35.71 -18.24 -17.76
CA THR A 263 34.63 -19.23 -17.70
C THR A 263 33.34 -18.57 -17.21
N TRP A 264 32.20 -19.16 -17.56
CA TRP A 264 30.89 -18.77 -17.06
C TRP A 264 30.59 -19.35 -15.66
N GLU A 265 31.40 -20.31 -15.19
CA GLU A 265 31.28 -20.83 -13.83
C GLU A 265 31.55 -19.72 -12.80
N LEU A 266 30.85 -19.74 -11.67
CA LEU A 266 31.03 -18.73 -10.63
C LEU A 266 32.42 -18.82 -10.01
N MET A 267 33.03 -17.68 -9.71
CA MET A 267 34.33 -17.61 -9.03
C MET A 267 34.29 -18.31 -7.65
N TYR A 268 33.15 -18.26 -6.96
CA TYR A 268 32.97 -18.85 -5.64
C TYR A 268 31.71 -19.72 -5.62
N TRP A 269 31.87 -20.97 -5.17
CA TRP A 269 30.76 -21.91 -4.90
C TRP A 269 29.75 -22.03 -6.04
N ASP A 270 30.24 -22.30 -7.26
CA ASP A 270 29.41 -22.57 -8.43
C ASP A 270 28.34 -23.63 -8.13
N LEU A 271 27.08 -23.33 -8.47
CA LEU A 271 25.93 -24.12 -8.06
C LEU A 271 25.89 -25.50 -8.72
N ASP A 272 26.42 -25.63 -9.94
CA ASP A 272 26.44 -26.92 -10.66
C ASP A 272 27.51 -27.85 -10.07
N ARG A 273 28.64 -27.28 -9.64
CA ARG A 273 29.72 -28.04 -8.99
C ARG A 273 29.44 -28.40 -7.54
N TYR A 274 28.69 -27.55 -6.84
CA TYR A 274 28.36 -27.72 -5.43
C TYR A 274 26.84 -27.64 -5.23
N PRO A 275 26.04 -28.60 -5.71
CA PRO A 275 24.58 -28.51 -5.64
C PRO A 275 24.05 -28.57 -4.19
N GLU A 276 24.72 -29.33 -3.33
CA GLU A 276 24.29 -29.56 -1.95
C GLU A 276 24.54 -28.35 -1.04
N PRO A 277 23.70 -28.13 -0.01
CA PRO A 277 23.91 -27.06 0.96
C PRO A 277 25.26 -27.15 1.68
N LEU A 278 25.94 -26.00 1.82
CA LEU A 278 27.24 -25.97 2.48
C LEU A 278 27.09 -25.97 4.02
N SER A 279 27.99 -26.71 4.68
CA SER A 279 28.08 -26.74 6.13
C SER A 279 28.46 -25.38 6.71
N ARG A 280 28.14 -25.13 7.98
CA ARG A 280 28.41 -23.85 8.66
C ARG A 280 29.91 -23.47 8.68
N ASP A 281 30.79 -24.45 8.56
CA ASP A 281 32.25 -24.29 8.68
C ASP A 281 32.93 -23.98 7.33
N ALA A 282 32.22 -24.02 6.21
CA ALA A 282 32.77 -23.69 4.90
C ALA A 282 33.16 -22.20 4.79
N THR A 283 34.31 -21.93 4.16
CA THR A 283 34.79 -20.58 3.83
C THR A 283 33.85 -19.93 2.81
N GLY A 284 33.35 -18.74 3.10
CA GLY A 284 32.39 -18.05 2.22
C GLY A 284 32.98 -17.68 0.86
N MET A 285 34.06 -16.92 0.84
CA MET A 285 34.86 -16.65 -0.36
C MET A 285 36.18 -17.40 -0.25
N PRO A 286 36.24 -18.65 -0.72
CA PRO A 286 37.49 -19.39 -0.71
C PRO A 286 38.57 -18.64 -1.49
N GLY A 287 39.79 -18.65 -0.95
CA GLY A 287 40.97 -18.08 -1.61
C GLY A 287 41.45 -18.94 -2.78
N GLU A 288 42.43 -18.43 -3.52
CA GLU A 288 43.06 -19.20 -4.60
C GLU A 288 43.66 -20.51 -4.05
N GLY A 289 43.30 -21.64 -4.67
CA GLY A 289 43.71 -22.97 -4.25
C GLY A 289 42.81 -23.63 -3.19
N GLU A 290 41.83 -22.90 -2.64
CA GLU A 290 40.84 -23.47 -1.71
C GLU A 290 39.66 -24.12 -2.45
N THR A 291 39.04 -25.12 -1.81
CA THR A 291 37.80 -25.74 -2.34
C THR A 291 36.71 -24.70 -2.48
N GLY A 292 36.04 -24.69 -3.63
CA GLY A 292 35.00 -23.72 -3.97
C GLY A 292 35.49 -22.50 -4.75
N TYR A 293 36.81 -22.29 -4.91
CA TYR A 293 37.37 -21.21 -5.74
C TYR A 293 37.62 -21.66 -7.19
N ILE A 294 37.27 -20.80 -8.15
CA ILE A 294 37.54 -20.99 -9.58
C ILE A 294 38.28 -19.78 -10.14
N ALA A 295 39.55 -19.97 -10.51
CA ALA A 295 40.35 -18.93 -11.14
C ALA A 295 39.73 -18.46 -12.46
N GLY A 296 39.49 -17.15 -12.59
CA GLY A 296 38.85 -16.55 -13.76
C GLY A 296 37.34 -16.81 -13.89
N GLY A 297 36.69 -17.34 -12.85
CA GLY A 297 35.24 -17.48 -12.80
C GLY A 297 34.49 -16.15 -12.78
N PHE A 298 33.21 -16.19 -13.14
CA PHE A 298 32.29 -15.06 -13.10
C PHE A 298 32.09 -14.56 -11.67
N ASP A 299 32.20 -13.25 -11.46
CA ASP A 299 31.92 -12.60 -10.19
C ASP A 299 31.15 -11.30 -10.45
N ALA A 300 30.14 -11.01 -9.64
CA ALA A 300 29.39 -9.76 -9.77
C ALA A 300 30.28 -8.53 -9.45
N PRO A 301 29.99 -7.36 -10.03
CA PRO A 301 30.82 -6.16 -9.91
C PRO A 301 30.81 -5.63 -8.49
N ARG A 302 31.98 -5.23 -7.99
CA ARG A 302 32.18 -4.82 -6.59
C ARG A 302 32.34 -3.33 -6.33
N ALA A 303 32.38 -2.53 -7.39
CA ALA A 303 32.61 -1.10 -7.29
C ALA A 303 31.83 -0.33 -8.36
N PRO A 304 31.39 0.90 -8.05
CA PRO A 304 30.71 1.77 -9.00
C PRO A 304 31.63 2.22 -10.14
N GLY A 305 31.02 2.74 -11.21
CA GLY A 305 31.72 3.30 -12.36
C GLY A 305 32.09 2.31 -13.46
N GLN A 306 31.77 1.02 -13.29
CA GLN A 306 31.95 0.00 -14.34
C GLN A 306 30.62 -0.30 -15.06
N PRO A 307 30.63 -0.61 -16.37
CA PRO A 307 29.41 -0.99 -17.10
C PRO A 307 28.65 -2.17 -16.47
N MET A 308 29.39 -3.15 -15.92
CA MET A 308 28.79 -4.28 -15.21
C MET A 308 28.10 -3.84 -13.92
N TRP A 309 28.67 -2.88 -13.18
CA TRP A 309 28.02 -2.32 -11.98
C TRP A 309 26.68 -1.70 -12.31
N ASN A 310 26.60 -0.92 -13.39
CA ASN A 310 25.34 -0.33 -13.87
C ASN A 310 24.34 -1.39 -14.35
N ALA A 311 24.81 -2.57 -14.74
CA ALA A 311 23.96 -3.70 -15.09
C ALA A 311 23.39 -4.39 -13.85
N PHE A 312 24.21 -4.51 -12.82
CA PHE A 312 23.86 -5.17 -11.57
C PHE A 312 22.95 -4.28 -10.72
N GLN A 313 23.34 -3.03 -10.60
CA GLN A 313 22.68 -2.00 -9.82
C GLN A 313 21.74 -1.15 -10.66
N CYS A 314 21.01 -0.29 -9.97
CA CYS A 314 20.18 0.77 -10.52
C CYS A 314 20.97 1.68 -11.49
N ASN A 315 20.56 1.74 -12.76
CA ASN A 315 20.91 2.87 -13.64
C ASN A 315 19.63 3.45 -14.24
N LEU A 316 19.21 4.60 -13.71
CA LEU A 316 17.97 5.27 -14.05
C LEU A 316 18.18 6.17 -15.26
N GLU A 317 17.91 5.65 -16.45
CA GLU A 317 17.47 6.50 -17.56
C GLU A 317 16.72 5.70 -18.64
N GLU A 318 17.09 4.43 -18.91
CA GLU A 318 16.47 3.68 -20.03
C GLU A 318 16.22 2.16 -19.82
N SER A 319 16.89 1.50 -18.86
CA SER A 319 16.70 0.05 -18.61
C SER A 319 16.99 -0.32 -17.15
N PRO A 320 16.08 -1.01 -16.43
CA PRO A 320 16.31 -1.39 -15.04
C PRO A 320 17.47 -2.38 -14.92
N GLY A 321 18.34 -2.17 -13.94
CA GLY A 321 19.39 -3.13 -13.60
C GLY A 321 18.82 -4.42 -12.99
N TYR A 322 19.66 -5.45 -12.89
CA TYR A 322 19.27 -6.78 -12.40
C TYR A 322 18.50 -6.74 -11.09
N ARG A 323 19.03 -6.03 -10.07
CA ARG A 323 18.35 -5.95 -8.77
C ARG A 323 16.95 -5.34 -8.91
N GLN A 324 16.76 -4.34 -9.78
CA GLN A 324 15.48 -3.63 -9.94
C GLN A 324 14.46 -4.51 -10.60
N TRP A 325 14.89 -5.13 -11.69
CA TRP A 325 14.10 -6.14 -12.36
C TRP A 325 13.71 -7.25 -11.37
N ARG A 326 14.67 -7.79 -10.61
CA ARG A 326 14.44 -8.93 -9.75
C ARG A 326 13.51 -8.61 -8.58
N ILE A 327 13.69 -7.48 -7.90
CA ILE A 327 12.78 -7.08 -6.81
C ILE A 327 11.38 -6.81 -7.37
N ALA A 328 11.26 -6.15 -8.53
CA ALA A 328 9.96 -5.92 -9.17
C ALA A 328 9.25 -7.23 -9.53
N ASP A 329 9.98 -8.18 -10.13
CA ASP A 329 9.45 -9.50 -10.46
C ASP A 329 9.05 -10.28 -9.20
N ALA A 330 9.84 -10.19 -8.13
CA ALA A 330 9.55 -10.82 -6.85
C ALA A 330 8.25 -10.27 -6.23
N LEU A 331 8.11 -8.94 -6.19
CA LEU A 331 6.87 -8.28 -5.79
C LEU A 331 5.68 -8.76 -6.60
N ASN A 332 5.81 -8.78 -7.93
CA ASN A 332 4.74 -9.19 -8.81
C ASN A 332 4.28 -10.62 -8.54
N GLU A 333 5.21 -11.53 -8.26
CA GLU A 333 4.87 -12.91 -7.91
C GLU A 333 4.17 -13.00 -6.55
N MET A 334 4.67 -12.31 -5.52
CA MET A 334 4.02 -12.27 -4.20
C MET A 334 2.60 -11.67 -4.28
N LEU A 335 2.43 -10.59 -5.04
CA LEU A 335 1.13 -9.96 -5.27
C LEU A 335 0.19 -10.89 -6.03
N ARG A 336 0.70 -11.58 -7.06
CA ARG A 336 -0.07 -12.59 -7.80
C ARG A 336 -0.57 -13.69 -6.87
N VAL A 337 0.28 -14.22 -5.99
CA VAL A 337 -0.14 -15.24 -5.01
C VAL A 337 -1.19 -14.69 -4.05
N ALA A 338 -1.01 -13.48 -3.51
CA ALA A 338 -1.98 -12.89 -2.59
C ALA A 338 -3.35 -12.66 -3.27
N VAL A 339 -3.35 -12.05 -4.45
CA VAL A 339 -4.58 -11.65 -5.16
C VAL A 339 -5.23 -12.83 -5.88
N GLU A 340 -4.49 -13.53 -6.74
CA GLU A 340 -5.05 -14.55 -7.63
C GLU A 340 -5.18 -15.92 -6.95
N GLU A 341 -4.20 -16.34 -6.14
CA GLU A 341 -4.26 -17.65 -5.47
C GLU A 341 -5.05 -17.61 -4.17
N CYS A 342 -4.95 -16.53 -3.40
CA CYS A 342 -5.55 -16.44 -2.07
C CYS A 342 -6.80 -15.57 -2.01
N GLY A 343 -7.13 -14.80 -3.06
CA GLY A 343 -8.35 -14.02 -3.15
C GLY A 343 -8.33 -12.71 -2.36
N VAL A 344 -7.15 -12.15 -2.08
CA VAL A 344 -7.07 -10.80 -1.51
C VAL A 344 -7.59 -9.80 -2.55
N PRO A 345 -8.58 -8.94 -2.21
CA PRO A 345 -9.09 -7.95 -3.16
C PRO A 345 -7.99 -7.02 -3.62
N ARG A 346 -7.86 -6.85 -4.94
CA ARG A 346 -6.77 -6.07 -5.54
C ARG A 346 -6.71 -4.65 -4.99
N GLU A 347 -7.87 -4.04 -4.80
CA GLU A 347 -8.09 -2.70 -4.26
C GLU A 347 -7.76 -2.55 -2.77
N GLU A 348 -7.42 -3.64 -2.07
CA GLU A 348 -7.00 -3.61 -0.68
C GLU A 348 -5.48 -3.87 -0.54
N VAL A 349 -4.81 -4.30 -1.62
CA VAL A 349 -3.37 -4.57 -1.62
C VAL A 349 -2.58 -3.32 -1.97
N TRP A 350 -1.52 -3.03 -1.21
CA TRP A 350 -0.54 -2.00 -1.54
C TRP A 350 0.88 -2.46 -1.26
N THR A 351 1.88 -1.96 -1.99
CA THR A 351 3.30 -2.26 -1.71
C THR A 351 4.06 -1.02 -1.27
N ARG A 352 4.99 -1.21 -0.32
CA ARG A 352 5.79 -0.16 0.31
C ARG A 352 7.25 -0.28 -0.11
N GLN A 353 7.83 0.73 -0.79
CA GLN A 353 9.26 0.68 -1.14
C GLN A 353 9.98 2.03 -1.16
N HIS A 354 11.27 1.97 -0.81
CA HIS A 354 12.21 3.09 -0.87
C HIS A 354 12.91 3.11 -2.22
N GLY A 355 12.56 4.08 -3.07
CA GLY A 355 13.37 4.38 -4.24
C GLY A 355 14.67 5.07 -3.82
N VAL A 356 15.81 4.41 -4.01
CA VAL A 356 17.12 5.10 -4.01
C VAL A 356 17.25 5.81 -5.34
N ARG A 357 16.63 6.98 -5.44
CA ARG A 357 17.10 7.98 -6.39
C ARG A 357 18.11 8.81 -5.64
N ASP A 358 19.31 8.88 -6.21
CA ASP A 358 20.42 9.70 -5.74
C ASP A 358 19.93 11.14 -5.53
N THR A 359 19.72 11.49 -4.28
CA THR A 359 19.44 12.86 -3.87
C THR A 359 20.48 13.13 -2.80
N GLY A 360 21.42 14.04 -3.10
CA GLY A 360 22.61 14.29 -2.28
C GLY A 360 22.29 14.41 -0.78
N ALA A 361 23.32 14.25 0.04
CA ALA A 361 23.29 14.03 1.51
C ALA A 361 22.26 14.80 2.37
N ALA A 362 21.64 15.88 1.89
CA ALA A 362 20.59 16.64 2.57
C ALA A 362 19.13 16.25 2.23
N VAL A 363 18.90 15.40 1.20
CA VAL A 363 17.55 14.97 0.76
C VAL A 363 17.27 13.50 1.17
N ASN A 364 18.28 12.84 1.74
CA ASN A 364 18.45 11.38 1.81
C ASN A 364 17.55 10.62 2.79
N ARG A 365 16.56 11.26 3.42
CA ARG A 365 15.54 10.54 4.20
C ARG A 365 14.16 11.13 4.05
N SER A 366 14.01 12.43 3.79
CA SER A 366 12.76 13.17 3.97
C SER A 366 11.79 13.20 2.78
N ALA A 367 12.15 12.60 1.65
CA ALA A 367 11.34 12.68 0.44
C ALA A 367 11.58 11.48 -0.47
N THR A 368 10.90 10.34 -0.23
CA THR A 368 11.09 9.19 -1.11
C THR A 368 10.43 9.50 -2.45
N THR A 369 11.24 9.76 -3.48
CA THR A 369 10.79 9.56 -4.85
C THR A 369 10.45 8.09 -5.03
N LEU A 370 9.33 7.78 -5.67
CA LEU A 370 9.03 6.42 -6.09
C LEU A 370 10.24 5.81 -6.77
N ALA A 371 10.54 4.57 -6.37
CA ALA A 371 11.29 3.66 -7.19
C ALA A 371 10.56 3.60 -8.55
N PRO A 372 11.19 3.99 -9.68
CA PRO A 372 10.51 4.01 -10.99
C PRO A 372 10.00 2.63 -11.45
N TRP A 373 10.42 1.57 -10.76
CA TRP A 373 9.97 0.19 -10.92
C TRP A 373 8.73 -0.18 -10.07
N MET A 374 8.11 0.75 -9.33
CA MET A 374 6.79 0.51 -8.73
C MET A 374 5.64 0.61 -9.76
N ASN A 375 5.89 1.23 -10.92
CA ASN A 375 4.93 1.32 -12.04
C ASN A 375 4.80 0.01 -12.85
N VAL A 376 5.54 -1.05 -12.51
CA VAL A 376 5.48 -2.35 -13.23
C VAL A 376 4.64 -3.41 -12.52
N THR A 377 3.89 -3.06 -11.46
CA THR A 377 2.96 -4.01 -10.86
C THR A 377 1.64 -4.03 -11.62
N PRO A 378 1.14 -5.19 -12.09
CA PRO A 378 -0.14 -5.23 -12.78
C PRO A 378 -1.32 -4.91 -11.85
N TYR A 379 -1.07 -4.89 -10.53
CA TYR A 379 -2.05 -4.62 -9.48
C TYR A 379 -2.10 -3.13 -9.03
N ASN A 380 -1.15 -2.30 -9.48
CA ASN A 380 -1.16 -0.82 -9.50
C ASN A 380 -1.87 -0.10 -8.33
N ASN A 381 -1.46 -0.38 -7.10
CA ASN A 381 -1.72 0.50 -5.96
C ASN A 381 -0.38 0.82 -5.29
N ILE A 382 0.00 2.08 -5.31
CA ILE A 382 1.33 2.49 -4.88
C ILE A 382 1.26 3.11 -3.48
N GLY A 383 2.07 2.58 -2.56
CA GLY A 383 2.33 3.20 -1.27
C GLY A 383 3.53 4.17 -1.33
N TRP A 384 3.39 5.36 -0.76
CA TRP A 384 4.45 6.36 -0.62
C TRP A 384 4.88 6.47 0.84
N ASN A 385 6.18 6.58 1.08
CA ASN A 385 6.74 6.81 2.41
C ASN A 385 7.30 8.23 2.50
N LEU A 386 6.60 9.12 3.17
CA LEU A 386 7.06 10.49 3.38
C LEU A 386 7.59 10.67 4.79
N TYR A 387 8.90 10.86 4.91
CA TYR A 387 9.52 11.19 6.19
C TYR A 387 9.53 12.70 6.41
N GLY A 388 8.64 13.18 7.28
CA GLY A 388 8.49 14.62 7.55
C GLY A 388 7.60 15.33 6.54
N VAL A 389 7.50 16.65 6.68
CA VAL A 389 6.79 17.51 5.72
C VAL A 389 7.80 18.01 4.69
N PRO A 390 7.62 17.72 3.39
CA PRO A 390 8.45 18.29 2.36
C PRO A 390 8.33 19.80 2.35
N ARG A 391 9.46 20.46 2.63
CA ARG A 391 9.59 21.91 2.50
C ARG A 391 10.00 22.33 1.09
N ASP A 392 10.40 21.37 0.26
CA ASP A 392 10.87 21.58 -1.11
C ASP A 392 9.73 21.37 -2.12
N ALA A 393 9.43 22.42 -2.90
CA ALA A 393 8.46 22.39 -3.99
C ALA A 393 8.75 21.29 -5.03
N LYS A 394 10.01 20.90 -5.23
CA LYS A 394 10.39 19.81 -6.13
C LYS A 394 9.90 18.46 -5.65
N VAL A 395 9.89 18.22 -4.33
CA VAL A 395 9.36 16.96 -3.76
C VAL A 395 7.87 16.86 -4.02
N TRP A 396 7.14 17.96 -3.84
CA TRP A 396 5.70 18.01 -4.14
C TRP A 396 5.40 17.86 -5.63
N ALA A 397 6.18 18.50 -6.51
CA ALA A 397 6.04 18.32 -7.95
C ALA A 397 6.29 16.85 -8.37
N ASN A 398 7.24 16.16 -7.71
CA ASN A 398 7.48 14.75 -7.94
C ASN A 398 6.32 13.87 -7.47
N ILE A 399 5.80 14.10 -6.26
CA ILE A 399 4.61 13.43 -5.71
C ILE A 399 3.44 13.58 -6.70
N LYS A 400 3.13 14.81 -7.12
CA LYS A 400 2.06 15.06 -8.10
C LYS A 400 2.28 14.31 -9.42
N ARG A 401 3.47 14.46 -10.02
CA ARG A 401 3.82 13.79 -11.28
C ARG A 401 3.61 12.28 -11.18
N LEU A 402 3.99 11.69 -10.05
CA LEU A 402 3.89 10.26 -9.81
C LEU A 402 2.45 9.79 -9.59
N ALA A 403 1.61 10.55 -8.87
CA ALA A 403 0.16 10.31 -8.83
C ALA A 403 -0.42 10.30 -10.25
N ASP A 404 -0.11 11.34 -11.04
CA ASP A 404 -0.61 11.49 -12.41
C ASP A 404 -0.14 10.34 -13.33
N GLU A 405 1.12 9.91 -13.23
CA GLU A 405 1.72 8.86 -14.06
C GLU A 405 1.25 7.45 -13.68
N SER A 406 1.10 7.17 -12.39
CA SER A 406 0.82 5.83 -11.88
C SER A 406 -0.54 5.28 -12.27
N LYS A 407 -1.48 6.16 -12.66
CA LYS A 407 -2.90 5.83 -12.93
C LYS A 407 -3.55 4.98 -11.81
N CYS A 408 -2.99 5.01 -10.60
CA CYS A 408 -3.51 4.27 -9.45
C CYS A 408 -4.83 4.91 -9.00
N ASP A 409 -5.82 4.10 -8.67
CA ASP A 409 -7.13 4.57 -8.20
C ASP A 409 -7.17 4.77 -6.68
N TRP A 410 -6.09 4.43 -5.96
CA TRP A 410 -5.81 4.82 -4.58
C TRP A 410 -4.33 4.66 -4.19
N GLY A 411 -3.94 5.30 -3.09
CA GLY A 411 -2.59 5.18 -2.52
C GLY A 411 -2.58 5.22 -0.99
N SER A 412 -1.54 4.60 -0.43
CA SER A 412 -1.19 4.61 1.01
C SER A 412 -0.03 5.56 1.24
N TYR A 413 -0.07 6.40 2.27
CA TYR A 413 0.97 7.38 2.54
C TYR A 413 1.43 7.22 3.98
N GLU A 414 2.63 6.69 4.18
CA GLU A 414 3.24 6.73 5.49
C GLU A 414 3.78 8.13 5.74
N PHE A 415 3.15 8.85 6.64
CA PHE A 415 3.53 10.19 7.04
C PHE A 415 4.23 10.12 8.39
N HIS A 416 5.50 10.50 8.42
CA HIS A 416 6.24 10.59 9.67
C HIS A 416 6.33 12.03 10.16
N PRO A 417 5.51 12.44 11.13
CA PRO A 417 5.78 13.65 11.87
C PRO A 417 6.95 13.33 12.81
N SER A 418 8.18 13.39 12.30
CA SER A 418 9.40 12.95 12.99
C SER A 418 9.40 13.42 14.46
N PRO A 419 9.62 12.52 15.45
CA PRO A 419 9.58 12.89 16.87
C PRO A 419 10.68 13.91 17.23
N TYR A 420 11.70 14.03 16.38
CA TYR A 420 12.78 15.01 16.51
C TYR A 420 12.40 16.41 15.97
N ASP A 421 11.24 16.53 15.30
CA ASP A 421 10.78 17.72 14.58
C ASP A 421 9.32 18.12 14.88
N LEU A 422 8.62 17.44 15.80
CA LEU A 422 7.23 17.76 16.18
C LEU A 422 7.06 19.23 16.62
N ASN A 423 8.11 19.85 17.19
CA ASN A 423 8.13 21.26 17.57
C ASN A 423 8.75 22.20 16.51
N LYS A 424 9.29 21.68 15.40
CA LYS A 424 9.89 22.49 14.32
C LYS A 424 8.94 22.69 13.14
N LEU A 425 7.92 21.85 13.02
CA LEU A 425 6.84 22.03 12.06
C LEU A 425 5.69 22.79 12.71
N SER A 426 5.23 23.83 12.03
CA SER A 426 4.04 24.59 12.41
C SER A 426 2.77 23.80 12.09
N GLN A 427 1.66 24.16 12.75
CA GLN A 427 0.32 23.67 12.41
C GLN A 427 0.02 23.85 10.92
N ALA A 428 0.42 24.99 10.34
CA ALA A 428 0.19 25.30 8.93
C ALA A 428 0.93 24.32 7.99
N GLU A 429 2.17 23.94 8.32
CA GLU A 429 2.92 22.94 7.54
C GLU A 429 2.27 21.55 7.59
N TYR A 430 1.82 21.12 8.78
CA TYR A 430 1.09 19.85 8.92
C TYR A 430 -0.23 19.83 8.16
N LEU A 431 -1.02 20.90 8.30
CA LEU A 431 -2.30 21.05 7.61
C LEU A 431 -2.09 21.06 6.09
N GLN A 432 -1.07 21.77 5.62
CA GLN A 432 -0.72 21.80 4.21
C GLN A 432 -0.36 20.40 3.69
N ALA A 433 0.40 19.61 4.46
CA ALA A 433 0.73 18.23 4.07
C ALA A 433 -0.54 17.36 3.94
N LEU A 434 -1.44 17.40 4.93
CA LEU A 434 -2.69 16.64 4.89
C LEU A 434 -3.57 17.04 3.69
N ARG A 435 -3.71 18.35 3.43
CA ARG A 435 -4.43 18.86 2.24
C ARG A 435 -3.83 18.36 0.94
N LEU A 436 -2.51 18.34 0.83
CA LEU A 436 -1.82 17.85 -0.37
C LEU A 436 -2.01 16.34 -0.54
N PHE A 437 -1.96 15.55 0.53
CA PHE A 437 -2.26 14.11 0.45
C PHE A 437 -3.67 13.87 -0.08
N HIS A 438 -4.66 14.56 0.49
CA HIS A 438 -6.04 14.46 0.02
C HIS A 438 -6.17 14.91 -1.45
N GLN A 439 -5.58 16.05 -1.81
CA GLN A 439 -5.62 16.60 -3.17
C GLN A 439 -4.98 15.67 -4.21
N TYR A 440 -3.88 15.00 -3.88
CA TYR A 440 -3.13 14.14 -4.80
C TYR A 440 -3.55 12.66 -4.74
N GLY A 441 -4.74 12.37 -4.20
CA GLY A 441 -5.35 11.05 -4.32
C GLY A 441 -4.82 10.02 -3.34
N ALA A 442 -4.24 10.45 -2.21
CA ALA A 442 -4.14 9.55 -1.06
C ALA A 442 -5.56 9.13 -0.66
N ARG A 443 -5.77 7.82 -0.49
CA ARG A 443 -6.98 7.31 0.16
C ARG A 443 -6.70 6.99 1.62
N TYR A 444 -5.46 6.65 1.94
CA TYR A 444 -5.02 6.26 3.26
C TYR A 444 -3.71 6.98 3.61
N VAL A 445 -3.69 7.68 4.74
CA VAL A 445 -2.51 8.33 5.31
C VAL A 445 -2.23 7.71 6.67
N ARG A 446 -1.10 7.04 6.81
CA ARG A 446 -0.62 6.43 8.05
C ARG A 446 0.34 7.36 8.76
N CYS A 447 -0.13 8.06 9.78
CA CYS A 447 0.65 8.93 10.64
C CYS A 447 1.36 8.09 11.71
N VAL A 448 2.67 7.87 11.54
CA VAL A 448 3.46 7.01 12.44
C VAL A 448 4.77 7.67 12.85
N THR A 449 5.20 7.43 14.09
CA THR A 449 6.58 7.72 14.49
C THR A 449 7.45 6.50 14.35
N TRP A 450 8.57 6.65 13.65
CA TRP A 450 9.60 5.62 13.62
C TRP A 450 10.17 5.41 15.03
N LEU A 451 10.39 4.14 15.39
CA LEU A 451 11.11 3.73 16.59
C LEU A 451 12.53 4.29 16.47
N GLY A 452 12.78 5.50 16.97
CA GLY A 452 14.15 5.97 17.18
C GLY A 452 14.90 4.88 17.92
N ASN A 453 16.01 4.42 17.34
CA ASN A 453 16.75 3.22 17.75
C ASN A 453 16.74 2.98 19.27
N ASN A 454 16.69 1.70 19.63
CA ASN A 454 16.82 1.13 20.98
C ASN A 454 18.11 1.54 21.74
N THR A 455 18.84 2.55 21.31
CA THR A 455 20.02 3.09 21.96
C THR A 455 19.63 3.96 23.16
N GLY A 456 19.19 3.31 24.24
CA GLY A 456 19.48 3.64 25.64
C GLY A 456 19.05 4.97 26.26
N GLU A 457 18.93 6.07 25.51
CA GLU A 457 18.57 7.36 26.05
C GLU A 457 17.67 8.10 25.07
N SER A 458 16.40 8.18 25.46
CA SER A 458 15.48 9.19 24.98
C SER A 458 16.12 10.57 25.11
N ARG A 459 16.78 11.08 24.06
CA ARG A 459 17.41 12.42 24.07
C ARG A 459 16.44 13.56 24.43
N HIS A 460 15.14 13.27 24.52
CA HIS A 460 14.07 14.18 24.94
C HIS A 460 13.02 13.54 25.89
N GLY A 461 13.35 12.47 26.63
CA GLY A 461 12.41 11.83 27.57
C GLY A 461 11.23 11.07 26.94
N MET A 462 11.19 10.93 25.61
CA MET A 462 10.22 10.13 24.87
C MET A 462 10.76 8.72 24.59
N ALA A 463 9.99 7.69 24.93
CA ALA A 463 10.37 6.30 24.64
C ALA A 463 10.44 6.06 23.12
N PRO A 464 11.24 5.09 22.64
CA PRO A 464 11.17 4.63 21.25
C PRO A 464 9.73 4.30 20.85
N GLY A 465 9.27 4.83 19.70
CA GLY A 465 7.96 4.50 19.13
C GLY A 465 6.80 5.32 19.68
N THR A 466 7.06 6.54 20.19
CA THR A 466 6.02 7.41 20.74
C THR A 466 5.76 8.66 19.91
N MET A 467 4.58 8.77 19.27
CA MET A 467 4.11 9.99 18.60
C MET A 467 3.23 10.84 19.51
N ARG A 468 3.74 11.81 20.26
CA ARG A 468 2.82 12.71 20.97
C ARG A 468 1.99 13.51 19.94
N ILE A 469 0.66 13.32 19.91
CA ILE A 469 -0.25 14.16 19.11
C ILE A 469 -0.79 15.27 19.97
N LYS A 470 -1.35 14.90 21.12
CA LYS A 470 -1.92 15.82 22.10
C LYS A 470 -0.89 16.88 22.49
N ASP A 471 -1.29 18.14 22.45
CA ASP A 471 -0.44 19.31 22.75
C ASP A 471 0.74 19.50 21.77
N THR A 472 0.62 19.01 20.54
CA THR A 472 1.57 19.31 19.46
C THR A 472 0.90 20.11 18.35
N PRO A 473 1.65 20.83 17.50
CA PRO A 473 1.07 21.52 16.34
C PRO A 473 0.33 20.61 15.36
N PHE A 474 0.54 19.28 15.43
CA PHE A 474 -0.15 18.31 14.58
C PHE A 474 -1.61 18.09 14.99
N GLU A 475 -1.93 18.19 16.28
CA GLU A 475 -3.30 18.04 16.77
C GLU A 475 -4.28 19.07 16.18
N PRO A 476 -4.05 20.40 16.33
CA PRO A 476 -4.95 21.38 15.73
C PRO A 476 -4.93 21.31 14.19
N ALA A 477 -3.84 20.83 13.58
CA ALA A 477 -3.78 20.61 12.14
C ALA A 477 -4.71 19.49 11.67
N ILE A 478 -4.73 18.34 12.36
CA ILE A 478 -5.69 17.25 12.08
C ILE A 478 -7.11 17.73 12.30
N LYS A 479 -7.40 18.37 13.44
CA LYS A 479 -8.75 18.88 13.76
C LYS A 479 -9.25 19.83 12.68
N GLN A 480 -8.41 20.79 12.28
CA GLN A 480 -8.73 21.73 11.22
C GLN A 480 -8.93 21.03 9.87
N PHE A 481 -8.06 20.08 9.51
CA PHE A 481 -8.19 19.30 8.28
C PHE A 481 -9.54 18.56 8.21
N LEU A 482 -9.94 17.87 9.29
CA LEU A 482 -11.20 17.13 9.35
C LEU A 482 -12.43 18.04 9.23
N THR A 483 -12.32 19.32 9.60
CA THR A 483 -13.40 20.30 9.45
C THR A 483 -13.42 20.99 8.08
N GLU A 484 -12.28 21.11 7.41
CA GLU A 484 -12.15 21.85 6.15
C GLU A 484 -12.40 20.98 4.92
N VAL A 485 -12.05 19.70 4.98
CA VAL A 485 -12.28 18.80 3.85
C VAL A 485 -13.77 18.50 3.74
N PRO A 486 -14.38 18.65 2.56
CA PRO A 486 -15.78 18.32 2.36
C PRO A 486 -16.06 16.88 2.78
N ASP A 487 -17.09 16.69 3.61
CA ASP A 487 -17.52 15.37 4.06
C ASP A 487 -18.35 14.68 2.96
N LEU A 488 -17.65 14.30 1.89
CA LEU A 488 -18.21 13.69 0.69
C LEU A 488 -17.46 12.40 0.33
N PRO A 489 -18.09 11.47 -0.41
CA PRO A 489 -17.44 10.27 -0.89
C PRO A 489 -16.10 10.59 -1.57
N TRP A 490 -15.03 9.91 -1.14
CA TRP A 490 -13.68 10.16 -1.60
C TRP A 490 -13.58 10.12 -3.14
N GLY A 491 -12.93 11.15 -3.69
CA GLY A 491 -12.77 11.31 -5.13
C GLY A 491 -14.02 11.79 -5.88
N SER A 492 -15.06 12.25 -5.17
CA SER A 492 -16.17 12.98 -5.78
C SER A 492 -15.77 14.40 -6.18
N ASP A 493 -16.50 14.97 -7.15
CA ASP A 493 -16.46 16.41 -7.40
C ASP A 493 -17.00 17.14 -6.15
N PRO A 494 -16.30 18.14 -5.59
CA PRO A 494 -16.80 18.89 -4.43
C PRO A 494 -18.13 19.61 -4.70
N ASP A 495 -18.44 19.88 -5.98
CA ASP A 495 -19.70 20.48 -6.40
C ASP A 495 -20.78 19.44 -6.76
N ALA A 496 -20.48 18.13 -6.59
CA ALA A 496 -21.45 17.07 -6.86
C ALA A 496 -22.67 17.18 -5.95
N ARG A 497 -23.83 16.94 -6.54
CA ARG A 497 -25.12 16.90 -5.84
C ARG A 497 -25.41 15.48 -5.40
N TRP A 498 -25.67 15.30 -4.11
CA TRP A 498 -26.00 14.02 -3.52
C TRP A 498 -27.40 14.05 -2.92
N LEU A 499 -28.08 12.91 -2.93
CA LEU A 499 -29.37 12.70 -2.30
C LEU A 499 -29.18 12.03 -0.94
N VAL A 500 -30.01 12.42 0.03
CA VAL A 500 -30.06 11.75 1.34
C VAL A 500 -30.45 10.27 1.16
N PRO A 501 -29.78 9.32 1.83
CA PRO A 501 -30.22 7.92 1.83
C PRO A 501 -31.66 7.77 2.35
N ALA A 502 -32.35 6.73 1.89
CA ALA A 502 -33.71 6.45 2.35
C ALA A 502 -33.72 6.15 3.87
N PRO A 503 -34.61 6.79 4.66
CA PRO A 503 -34.81 6.40 6.05
C PRO A 503 -35.31 4.97 6.18
N HIS A 504 -34.92 4.32 7.27
CA HIS A 504 -35.21 2.92 7.54
C HIS A 504 -35.74 2.71 8.97
N GLY A 505 -36.20 1.50 9.26
CA GLY A 505 -36.75 1.17 10.59
C GLY A 505 -38.07 1.88 10.89
N LEU A 506 -38.88 2.13 9.85
CA LEU A 506 -40.15 2.83 9.98
C LEU A 506 -41.14 2.00 10.81
N THR A 507 -41.64 2.58 11.89
CA THR A 507 -42.62 1.97 12.79
C THR A 507 -43.72 2.97 13.12
N TRP A 508 -44.89 2.46 13.51
CA TRP A 508 -46.04 3.27 13.89
C TRP A 508 -46.62 2.76 15.19
N ASP A 509 -46.79 3.66 16.14
CA ASP A 509 -47.51 3.44 17.38
C ASP A 509 -48.95 3.98 17.24
N PRO A 510 -49.97 3.09 17.20
CA PRO A 510 -51.36 3.51 17.07
C PRO A 510 -51.92 4.17 18.34
N ASP A 511 -51.35 3.90 19.51
CA ASP A 511 -51.86 4.41 20.79
C ASP A 511 -51.44 5.87 21.01
N THR A 512 -50.20 6.20 20.61
CA THR A 512 -49.65 7.56 20.68
C THR A 512 -49.83 8.34 19.38
N GLU A 513 -50.26 7.67 18.31
CA GLU A 513 -50.34 8.22 16.95
C GLU A 513 -48.99 8.75 16.44
N VAL A 514 -47.87 8.15 16.88
CA VAL A 514 -46.52 8.58 16.50
C VAL A 514 -45.89 7.59 15.53
N VAL A 515 -45.28 8.12 14.47
CA VAL A 515 -44.40 7.35 13.58
C VAL A 515 -42.98 7.55 14.03
N HIS A 516 -42.19 6.49 14.07
CA HIS A 516 -40.75 6.55 14.35
C HIS A 516 -39.96 5.97 13.19
N TRP A 517 -38.76 6.50 12.97
CA TRP A 517 -37.74 5.89 12.10
C TRP A 517 -36.37 5.97 12.76
N SER A 518 -35.41 5.23 12.21
CA SER A 518 -34.03 5.25 12.66
C SER A 518 -33.42 6.65 12.47
N ASP A 519 -32.73 7.14 13.49
CA ASP A 519 -31.89 8.33 13.39
C ASP A 519 -30.59 8.06 12.63
N LYS A 520 -30.17 6.79 12.58
CA LYS A 520 -29.03 6.32 11.79
C LYS A 520 -29.35 6.32 10.30
N MET A 521 -28.38 6.76 9.51
CA MET A 521 -28.47 6.87 8.06
C MET A 521 -28.37 5.51 7.35
N TRP A 522 -27.62 4.58 7.94
CA TRP A 522 -27.47 3.21 7.46
C TRP A 522 -27.52 2.22 8.62
N GLU A 523 -28.09 1.04 8.37
CA GLU A 523 -28.10 -0.05 9.33
C GLU A 523 -26.68 -0.51 9.67
N GLY A 524 -26.40 -0.69 10.97
CA GLY A 524 -25.09 -1.12 11.49
C GLY A 524 -24.02 -0.03 11.59
N GLU A 525 -24.24 1.16 11.05
CA GLU A 525 -23.29 2.28 11.15
C GLU A 525 -23.62 3.23 12.32
N PRO A 526 -22.64 3.99 12.83
CA PRO A 526 -22.86 4.96 13.91
C PRO A 526 -23.33 6.33 13.41
N PHE A 527 -23.51 6.52 12.10
CA PHE A 527 -23.77 7.83 11.50
C PHE A 527 -25.25 8.17 11.45
N THR A 528 -25.60 9.40 11.82
CA THR A 528 -26.98 9.89 11.85
C THR A 528 -27.25 10.89 10.72
N TYR A 529 -28.50 10.99 10.28
CA TYR A 529 -28.88 11.94 9.23
C TYR A 529 -28.44 13.40 9.47
N PRO A 530 -28.55 13.96 10.70
CA PRO A 530 -28.17 15.36 10.95
C PRO A 530 -26.67 15.65 10.81
N GLN A 531 -25.81 14.62 10.83
CA GLN A 531 -24.37 14.81 10.65
C GLN A 531 -24.02 15.32 9.26
N TRP A 532 -24.84 15.02 8.24
CA TRP A 532 -24.57 15.47 6.89
C TRP A 532 -25.20 16.84 6.61
N ALA A 533 -24.37 17.88 6.52
CA ALA A 533 -24.82 19.27 6.48
C ALA A 533 -25.82 19.65 5.36
N PRO A 534 -25.76 19.08 4.13
CA PRO A 534 -26.73 19.38 3.07
C PRO A 534 -28.15 18.85 3.30
N PHE A 535 -28.39 18.04 4.34
CA PHE A 535 -29.72 17.54 4.70
C PHE A 535 -30.54 18.63 5.41
N ASP A 536 -31.74 18.94 4.92
CA ASP A 536 -32.58 20.02 5.48
C ASP A 536 -33.69 19.50 6.41
N TYR A 537 -34.50 18.54 5.92
CA TYR A 537 -35.70 18.07 6.60
C TYR A 537 -36.16 16.69 6.08
N TYR A 538 -36.88 15.96 6.92
CA TYR A 538 -37.62 14.77 6.50
C TYR A 538 -38.97 15.16 5.92
N GLN A 539 -39.33 14.54 4.80
CA GLN A 539 -40.68 14.58 4.27
C GLN A 539 -41.37 13.27 4.58
N LEU A 540 -42.38 13.34 5.44
CA LEU A 540 -43.28 12.22 5.68
C LEU A 540 -44.46 12.29 4.70
N ALA A 541 -44.92 11.14 4.21
CA ALA A 541 -46.04 11.01 3.28
C ALA A 541 -46.78 9.68 3.43
N THR A 542 -47.98 9.65 2.85
CA THR A 542 -48.75 8.44 2.58
C THR A 542 -48.95 8.37 1.09
N CYS A 543 -48.90 7.17 0.55
CA CYS A 543 -49.23 6.88 -0.83
C CYS A 543 -50.29 5.78 -0.91
N ASP A 544 -50.94 5.70 -2.07
CA ASP A 544 -51.97 4.72 -2.33
C ASP A 544 -51.34 3.37 -2.72
N SER A 545 -50.19 3.38 -3.40
CA SER A 545 -49.43 2.20 -3.81
C SER A 545 -47.96 2.53 -4.11
N ILE A 546 -47.11 1.52 -4.18
CA ILE A 546 -45.76 1.57 -4.74
C ILE A 546 -45.77 0.84 -6.08
N ASP A 547 -45.11 1.37 -7.11
CA ASP A 547 -44.99 0.70 -8.41
C ASP A 547 -43.81 -0.29 -8.48
N GLU A 548 -43.62 -0.91 -9.65
CA GLU A 548 -42.57 -1.91 -9.88
C GLU A 548 -41.15 -1.36 -9.74
N ASP A 549 -40.97 -0.04 -9.92
CA ASP A 549 -39.69 0.66 -9.79
C ASP A 549 -39.45 1.16 -8.36
N GLY A 550 -40.40 0.95 -7.44
CA GLY A 550 -40.31 1.40 -6.05
C GLY A 550 -40.84 2.83 -5.83
N ASP A 551 -41.45 3.45 -6.83
CA ASP A 551 -41.94 4.82 -6.77
C ASP A 551 -43.38 4.89 -6.22
N PRO A 552 -43.65 5.76 -5.23
CA PRO A 552 -44.99 5.91 -4.67
C PRO A 552 -45.95 6.63 -5.63
N LYS A 553 -47.15 6.09 -5.77
CA LYS A 553 -48.26 6.69 -6.53
C LYS A 553 -49.35 7.20 -5.58
N GLY A 554 -50.02 8.29 -5.99
CA GLY A 554 -51.06 8.91 -5.17
C GLY A 554 -50.52 9.55 -3.89
N ILE A 555 -49.30 10.10 -3.93
CA ILE A 555 -48.68 10.78 -2.77
C ILE A 555 -49.60 11.87 -2.26
N LYS A 556 -50.05 11.75 -1.00
CA LYS A 556 -50.81 12.77 -0.27
C LYS A 556 -49.88 13.47 0.69
N ARG A 557 -49.86 14.80 0.68
CA ARG A 557 -48.83 15.54 1.42
C ARG A 557 -49.14 15.68 2.91
N ILE A 558 -48.07 15.42 3.64
CA ILE A 558 -47.91 15.22 5.08
C ILE A 558 -46.64 15.98 5.51
N ALA A 559 -46.44 16.03 6.82
CA ALA A 559 -45.54 16.91 7.55
C ALA A 559 -44.11 17.01 7.00
N LYS A 560 -43.54 18.20 7.21
CA LYS A 560 -42.09 18.42 7.15
C LYS A 560 -41.59 18.37 8.59
N ILE A 561 -40.68 17.47 8.86
CA ILE A 561 -40.01 17.35 10.17
C ILE A 561 -38.60 17.88 9.98
N LYS A 562 -38.19 18.85 10.80
CA LYS A 562 -36.83 19.40 10.66
C LYS A 562 -35.79 18.33 10.99
N ARG A 563 -34.60 18.43 10.41
CA ARG A 563 -33.52 17.46 10.66
C ARG A 563 -33.11 17.34 12.12
N ASP A 564 -33.24 18.42 12.89
CA ASP A 564 -32.84 18.54 14.29
C ASP A 564 -33.94 18.14 15.29
N GLU A 565 -35.15 17.86 14.78
CA GLU A 565 -36.22 17.26 15.56
C GLU A 565 -35.98 15.74 15.70
N GLU A 566 -36.59 15.13 16.71
CA GLU A 566 -36.51 13.67 16.89
C GLU A 566 -36.98 12.96 15.61
N CYS A 567 -36.42 11.77 15.32
CA CYS A 567 -36.80 10.95 14.16
C CYS A 567 -38.19 10.30 14.37
N SER A 568 -39.16 11.16 14.63
CA SER A 568 -40.54 10.83 14.89
C SER A 568 -41.46 11.95 14.40
N ALA A 569 -42.74 11.62 14.21
CA ALA A 569 -43.76 12.59 13.88
C ALA A 569 -45.12 12.15 14.42
N GLU A 570 -45.85 13.08 15.06
CA GLU A 570 -47.26 12.87 15.37
C GLU A 570 -48.10 12.88 14.09
N VAL A 571 -48.91 11.83 13.92
CA VAL A 571 -49.79 11.67 12.77
C VAL A 571 -51.18 11.24 13.22
N LYS A 572 -52.12 12.20 13.29
CA LYS A 572 -53.49 11.97 13.76
C LYS A 572 -54.17 10.78 13.07
N ALA A 573 -54.52 9.72 13.83
CA ALA A 573 -54.90 8.40 13.30
C ALA A 573 -56.18 8.44 12.45
N GLY A 574 -57.06 9.42 12.67
CA GLY A 574 -58.26 9.63 11.84
C GLY A 574 -58.00 10.01 10.37
N LYS A 575 -56.74 10.15 9.94
CA LYS A 575 -56.36 10.60 8.58
C LYS A 575 -55.33 9.73 7.86
N LEU A 576 -54.79 8.68 8.49
CA LEU A 576 -53.82 7.79 7.87
C LEU A 576 -54.54 6.57 7.28
N LYS A 577 -54.60 6.48 5.95
CA LYS A 577 -54.95 5.25 5.23
C LYS A 577 -53.97 5.09 4.07
N GLY A 578 -53.41 3.89 3.93
CA GLY A 578 -52.49 3.56 2.84
C GLY A 578 -51.09 3.20 3.34
N LEU A 579 -50.10 3.43 2.51
CA LEU A 579 -48.70 3.11 2.77
C LEU A 579 -47.97 4.36 3.25
N LEU A 580 -47.43 4.30 4.47
CA LEU A 580 -46.64 5.37 5.06
C LEU A 580 -45.18 5.28 4.60
N ILE A 581 -44.62 6.42 4.21
CA ILE A 581 -43.28 6.54 3.63
C ILE A 581 -42.60 7.82 4.13
N VAL A 582 -41.29 7.79 4.24
CA VAL A 582 -40.48 8.95 4.63
C VAL A 582 -39.26 9.05 3.70
N ARG A 583 -38.80 10.28 3.43
CA ARG A 583 -37.54 10.53 2.71
C ARG A 583 -36.82 11.74 3.28
N GLY A 584 -35.51 11.80 3.07
CA GLY A 584 -34.74 13.00 3.32
C GLY A 584 -34.78 13.98 2.13
N VAL A 585 -34.70 15.27 2.41
CA VAL A 585 -34.62 16.33 1.39
C VAL A 585 -33.42 17.24 1.67
N CYS A 586 -32.63 17.52 0.64
CA CYS A 586 -31.45 18.39 0.70
C CYS A 586 -31.73 19.83 0.21
N GLU A 587 -30.73 20.69 0.43
CA GLU A 587 -30.67 22.03 -0.14
C GLU A 587 -30.95 22.03 -1.65
N GLY A 588 -31.66 23.05 -2.14
CA GLY A 588 -32.11 23.10 -3.53
C GLY A 588 -33.27 22.15 -3.85
N ARG A 589 -33.88 21.51 -2.84
CA ARG A 589 -35.01 20.56 -2.93
C ARG A 589 -34.69 19.28 -3.72
N LEU A 590 -33.47 18.81 -3.60
CA LEU A 590 -33.11 17.49 -4.10
C LEU A 590 -33.75 16.44 -3.19
N GLU A 591 -34.66 15.65 -3.76
CA GLU A 591 -35.48 14.70 -3.02
C GLU A 591 -34.81 13.32 -3.03
N GLY A 592 -34.50 12.79 -1.85
CA GLY A 592 -33.96 11.43 -1.73
C GLY A 592 -35.00 10.34 -2.01
N PRO A 593 -34.53 9.09 -2.15
CA PRO A 593 -35.41 7.92 -2.25
C PRO A 593 -36.31 7.80 -1.02
N TRP A 594 -37.49 7.21 -1.24
CA TRP A 594 -38.42 6.87 -0.18
C TRP A 594 -37.95 5.65 0.60
N SER A 595 -38.30 5.62 1.89
CA SER A 595 -38.19 4.43 2.74
C SER A 595 -39.00 3.26 2.17
N ALA A 596 -38.69 2.05 2.65
CA ALA A 596 -39.63 0.94 2.52
C ALA A 596 -41.01 1.36 3.10
N PRO A 597 -42.12 1.05 2.40
CA PRO A 597 -43.45 1.45 2.84
C PRO A 597 -43.88 0.67 4.09
N LEU A 598 -44.52 1.37 5.03
CA LEU A 598 -45.17 0.79 6.20
C LEU A 598 -46.69 0.82 6.01
N GLN A 599 -47.34 -0.35 6.05
CA GLN A 599 -48.79 -0.40 6.03
C GLN A 599 -49.37 0.13 7.35
N VAL A 600 -50.22 1.14 7.27
CA VAL A 600 -50.99 1.67 8.41
C VAL A 600 -52.49 1.44 8.15
N ASN A 601 -53.22 1.03 9.17
CA ASN A 601 -54.63 0.58 9.06
C ASN A 601 -55.60 1.55 9.72
#